data_AF-A0A3E3IC41-F1
#
_entry.id   AF-A0A3E3IC41-F1
#
_cell.length_a   1.000
_cell.length_b   1.000
_cell.length_c   1.000
_cell.angle_alpha   90.00
_cell.angle_beta   90.00
_cell.angle_gamma   90.00
#
_symmetry.space_group_name_H-M   'P 1'
#
loop_
_entity.id
_entity.type
_entity.pdbx_description
1 polymer ?
#
loop_
_entity_poly.entity_id
_entity_poly.type
_entity_poly.pdbx_seq_one_letter_code
_entity_poly.pdbx_strand_id
1 'polypeptide(L)'
;MAGPPSQMRAEGEHMNKKLNEIINNHNVTAYGFPAFRGLAEHSNSNSTAAVISTLSAAVMADMGIYEYYAPVIPRNTIYETTDEVIAADLDVNLVSIEHMDDIVAADPVIIVSRHAGTIELLREMYPNNTVIASVTPEDIRGKNVVGTLPPQMIQYAGRFKGFSVRNFDYNVDGDLSGEELRDRLIITSTIKVTIK
;
A
#
# COMPACT_ATOMS: atom_id res chain seq x y z
N MET A 1 12.32 29.86 -39.24
CA MET A 1 12.75 28.66 -38.49
C MET A 1 11.72 28.42 -37.41
N ALA A 2 10.86 27.42 -37.60
CA ALA A 2 9.90 27.00 -36.58
C ALA A 2 10.67 26.17 -35.54
N GLY A 3 10.55 26.54 -34.26
CA GLY A 3 11.12 25.77 -33.15
C GLY A 3 10.50 24.37 -33.07
N PRO A 4 11.18 23.41 -32.41
CA PRO A 4 10.66 22.05 -32.32
C PRO A 4 9.32 22.02 -31.58
N PRO A 5 8.41 21.10 -31.94
CA PRO A 5 7.11 20.97 -31.28
C PRO A 5 7.32 20.66 -29.80
N SER A 6 6.73 21.49 -28.95
CA SER A 6 6.61 21.24 -27.52
C SER A 6 5.93 19.89 -27.33
N GLN A 7 6.66 18.89 -26.83
CA GLN A 7 6.11 17.60 -26.49
C GLN A 7 4.98 17.81 -25.47
N MET A 8 3.77 17.41 -25.86
CA MET A 8 2.61 17.32 -24.98
C MET A 8 2.99 16.44 -23.79
N ARG A 9 3.10 17.04 -22.61
CA ARG A 9 3.19 16.30 -21.34
C ARG A 9 1.87 15.56 -21.15
N ALA A 10 1.93 14.24 -21.00
CA ALA A 10 0.77 13.43 -20.73
C ALA A 10 0.13 13.87 -19.39
N GLU A 11 -1.19 13.99 -19.38
CA GLU A 11 -1.98 14.26 -18.18
C GLU A 11 -1.72 13.13 -17.16
N GLY A 12 -1.00 13.44 -16.07
CA GLY A 12 -0.71 12.49 -14.99
C GLY A 12 0.66 12.59 -14.30
N GLU A 13 1.56 13.50 -14.71
CA GLU A 13 2.80 13.75 -13.94
C GLU A 13 2.46 14.41 -12.59
N HIS A 14 2.19 13.60 -11.56
CA HIS A 14 2.39 14.03 -10.17
C HIS A 14 3.86 14.45 -10.03
N MET A 15 4.11 15.65 -9.49
CA MET A 15 5.48 16.08 -9.15
C MET A 15 5.96 15.21 -7.98
N ASN A 16 6.49 14.03 -8.30
CA ASN A 16 6.96 13.09 -7.30
C ASN A 16 8.16 13.71 -6.59
N LYS A 17 8.07 13.84 -5.26
CA LYS A 17 9.23 14.18 -4.44
C LYS A 17 10.25 13.06 -4.52
N LYS A 18 11.52 13.39 -4.29
CA LYS A 18 12.60 12.41 -4.26
C LYS A 18 12.86 11.89 -2.86
N LEU A 19 13.23 10.62 -2.75
CA LEU A 19 13.52 9.97 -1.48
C LEU A 19 14.63 10.71 -0.73
N ASN A 20 15.72 11.05 -1.42
CA ASN A 20 16.86 11.73 -0.79
C ASN A 20 16.50 13.15 -0.35
N GLU A 21 15.55 13.81 -1.01
CA GLU A 21 15.02 15.10 -0.56
C GLU A 21 14.32 14.96 0.80
N ILE A 22 13.54 13.90 1.02
CA ILE A 22 12.89 13.67 2.31
C ILE A 22 13.93 13.40 3.40
N ILE A 23 14.88 12.50 3.15
CA ILE A 23 15.92 12.09 4.09
C ILE A 23 16.77 13.28 4.55
N ASN A 24 17.21 14.12 3.60
CA ASN A 24 18.09 15.26 3.91
C ASN A 24 17.37 16.38 4.68
N ASN A 25 16.04 16.47 4.57
CA ASN A 25 15.26 17.57 5.12
C ASN A 25 14.41 17.20 6.35
N HIS A 26 14.33 15.94 6.73
CA HIS A 26 13.46 15.47 7.82
C HIS A 26 14.18 14.48 8.74
N ASN A 27 13.69 14.36 9.98
CA ASN A 27 14.04 13.28 10.88
C ASN A 27 13.17 12.07 10.55
N VAL A 28 13.75 11.09 9.86
CA VAL A 28 12.98 9.99 9.25
C VAL A 28 12.83 8.82 10.23
N THR A 29 11.61 8.31 10.33
CA THR A 29 11.35 6.94 10.81
C THR A 29 10.94 6.06 9.64
N ALA A 30 11.58 4.91 9.47
CA ALA A 30 11.36 4.03 8.32
C ALA A 30 10.79 2.66 8.70
N TYR A 31 9.80 2.19 7.94
CA TYR A 31 9.13 0.90 8.14
C TYR A 31 9.10 0.04 6.87
N GLY A 32 8.93 -1.27 7.05
CA GLY A 32 8.80 -2.22 5.94
C GLY A 32 10.06 -3.04 5.68
N PHE A 33 10.48 -3.11 4.42
CA PHE A 33 11.58 -3.98 3.97
C PHE A 33 12.91 -3.63 4.68
N PRO A 34 13.77 -4.62 4.97
CA PRO A 34 15.02 -4.40 5.70
C PRO A 34 15.90 -3.28 5.13
N ALA A 35 16.09 -3.23 3.81
CA ALA A 35 16.92 -2.21 3.15
C ALA A 35 16.43 -0.77 3.38
N PHE A 36 15.13 -0.57 3.63
CA PHE A 36 14.56 0.76 3.89
C PHE A 36 14.63 1.18 5.36
N ARG A 37 14.80 0.24 6.30
CA ARG A 37 14.82 0.56 7.74
C ARG A 37 16.03 1.40 8.16
N GLY A 38 17.15 1.24 7.45
CA GLY A 38 18.38 2.02 7.69
C GLY A 38 18.28 3.50 7.31
N LEU A 39 17.26 3.93 6.56
CA LEU A 39 17.14 5.32 6.09
C LEU A 39 17.09 6.35 7.24
N ALA A 40 16.63 5.95 8.42
CA ALA A 40 16.62 6.81 9.60
C ALA A 40 18.02 7.29 10.01
N GLU A 41 19.05 6.44 9.87
CA GLU A 41 20.44 6.73 10.24
C GLU A 41 21.10 7.78 9.33
N HIS A 42 20.57 7.94 8.12
CA HIS A 42 21.04 8.91 7.12
C HIS A 42 20.24 10.22 7.12
N SER A 43 19.24 10.33 8.00
CA SER A 43 18.29 11.43 7.99
C SER A 43 18.73 12.62 8.85
N ASN A 44 18.14 13.79 8.59
CA ASN A 44 18.40 14.99 9.37
C ASN A 44 17.66 14.96 10.71
N SER A 45 18.31 14.40 11.72
CA SER A 45 17.76 14.17 13.07
C SER A 45 17.30 15.45 13.80
N ASN A 46 17.76 16.64 13.40
CA ASN A 46 17.38 17.92 14.00
C ASN A 46 16.20 18.61 13.29
N SER A 47 15.55 17.93 12.35
CA SER A 47 14.44 18.47 11.57
C SER A 47 13.08 17.90 12.00
N THR A 48 12.01 18.33 11.33
CA THR A 48 10.65 17.81 11.53
C THR A 48 10.57 16.33 11.19
N ALA A 49 9.76 15.58 11.96
CA ALA A 49 9.58 14.15 11.75
C ALA A 49 8.90 13.86 10.40
N ALA A 50 9.36 12.81 9.71
CA ALA A 50 8.69 12.24 8.56
C ALA A 50 8.72 10.71 8.65
N VAL A 51 7.68 10.06 8.13
CA VAL A 51 7.63 8.60 8.04
C VAL A 51 7.84 8.18 6.60
N ILE A 52 8.71 7.20 6.38
CA ILE A 52 8.87 6.51 5.11
C ILE A 52 8.47 5.05 5.31
N SER A 53 7.64 4.48 4.43
CA SER A 53 7.21 3.09 4.61
C SER A 53 6.94 2.37 3.30
N THR A 54 7.34 1.09 3.27
CA THR A 54 6.94 0.13 2.23
C THR A 54 5.80 -0.79 2.67
N LEU A 55 5.27 -0.61 3.90
CA LEU A 55 4.11 -1.35 4.38
C LEU A 55 2.81 -0.88 3.71
N SER A 56 1.80 -1.75 3.71
CA SER A 56 0.44 -1.40 3.28
C SER A 56 -0.14 -0.26 4.11
N ALA A 57 -0.88 0.65 3.46
CA ALA A 57 -1.58 1.75 4.13
C ALA A 57 -2.48 1.27 5.28
N ALA A 58 -3.12 0.11 5.15
CA ALA A 58 -3.96 -0.44 6.20
C ALA A 58 -3.15 -0.85 7.46
N VAL A 59 -1.94 -1.39 7.27
CA VAL A 59 -1.04 -1.70 8.39
C VAL A 59 -0.53 -0.42 9.03
N MET A 60 -0.18 0.59 8.22
CA MET A 60 0.24 1.90 8.73
C MET A 60 -0.86 2.56 9.58
N ALA A 61 -2.12 2.46 9.14
CA ALA A 61 -3.28 2.97 9.89
C ALA A 61 -3.44 2.27 11.26
N ASP A 62 -3.31 0.95 11.31
CA ASP A 62 -3.40 0.19 12.56
C ASP A 62 -2.22 0.51 13.52
N MET A 63 -1.09 1.00 13.00
CA MET A 63 0.02 1.55 13.79
C MET A 63 -0.20 3.00 14.25
N GLY A 64 -1.33 3.62 13.91
CA GLY A 64 -1.63 5.02 14.21
C GLY A 64 -0.93 6.03 13.31
N ILE A 65 -0.44 5.61 12.13
CA ILE A 65 0.27 6.47 11.18
C ILE A 65 -0.62 6.72 9.96
N TYR A 66 -1.08 7.97 9.83
CA TYR A 66 -2.06 8.37 8.81
C TYR A 66 -1.49 9.21 7.66
N GLU A 67 -0.23 9.63 7.77
CA GLU A 67 0.46 10.33 6.69
C GLU A 67 1.91 9.85 6.62
N TYR A 68 2.37 9.45 5.44
CA TYR A 68 3.72 8.94 5.23
C TYR A 68 4.14 9.01 3.75
N TYR A 69 5.44 8.95 3.52
CA TYR A 69 6.03 8.84 2.18
C TYR A 69 6.19 7.37 1.79
N ALA A 70 5.58 6.96 0.69
CA ALA A 70 5.71 5.61 0.14
C ALA A 70 6.63 5.61 -1.09
N PRO A 71 7.80 4.94 -1.03
CA PRO A 71 8.69 4.83 -2.18
C PRO A 71 8.04 4.09 -3.36
N VAL A 72 8.21 4.61 -4.56
CA VAL A 72 7.78 3.98 -5.81
C VAL A 72 8.87 3.02 -6.27
N ILE A 73 8.77 1.77 -5.83
CA ILE A 73 9.75 0.73 -6.17
C ILE A 73 9.46 0.21 -7.59
N PRO A 74 10.42 0.27 -8.52
CA PRO A 74 10.25 -0.29 -9.85
C PRO A 74 9.97 -1.79 -9.80
N ARG A 75 9.19 -2.29 -10.77
CA ARG A 75 8.87 -3.73 -10.84
C ARG A 75 10.15 -4.54 -11.03
N ASN A 76 10.21 -5.70 -10.39
CA ASN A 76 11.34 -6.64 -10.44
C ASN A 76 12.66 -6.07 -9.91
N THR A 77 12.61 -5.03 -9.07
CA THR A 77 13.78 -4.50 -8.38
C THR A 77 13.79 -5.00 -6.93
N ILE A 78 14.96 -5.46 -6.50
CA ILE A 78 15.26 -5.81 -5.11
C ILE A 78 16.41 -4.91 -4.69
N TYR A 79 16.26 -4.29 -3.54
CA TYR A 79 17.32 -3.55 -2.87
C TYR A 79 17.75 -4.38 -1.66
N GLU A 80 19.02 -4.76 -1.60
CA GLU A 80 19.57 -5.56 -0.51
C GLU A 80 20.05 -4.66 0.63
N THR A 81 20.53 -3.46 0.31
CA THR A 81 21.15 -2.53 1.27
C THR A 81 20.52 -1.15 1.24
N THR A 82 20.69 -0.40 2.34
CA THR A 82 20.24 0.99 2.44
C THR A 82 20.98 1.92 1.46
N ASP A 83 22.27 1.69 1.24
CA ASP A 83 23.06 2.48 0.28
C ASP A 83 22.52 2.34 -1.15
N GLU A 84 22.08 1.15 -1.55
CA GLU A 84 21.43 0.94 -2.86
C GLU A 84 20.13 1.74 -2.98
N VAL A 85 19.33 1.80 -1.91
CA VAL A 85 18.09 2.59 -1.88
C VAL A 85 18.39 4.09 -2.01
N ILE A 86 19.40 4.60 -1.30
CA ILE A 86 19.83 6.01 -1.37
C ILE A 86 20.38 6.34 -2.76
N ALA A 87 21.21 5.46 -3.32
CA ALA A 87 21.77 5.64 -4.65
C ALA A 87 20.70 5.64 -5.75
N ALA A 88 19.62 4.87 -5.57
CA ALA A 88 18.51 4.82 -6.52
C ALA A 88 17.66 6.10 -6.56
N ASP A 89 17.68 6.90 -5.48
CA ASP A 89 16.91 8.13 -5.32
C ASP A 89 15.46 8.02 -5.85
N LEU A 90 14.74 7.08 -5.24
CA LEU A 90 13.40 6.69 -5.65
C LEU A 90 12.44 7.88 -5.62
N ASP A 91 11.45 7.86 -6.51
CA ASP A 91 10.28 8.69 -6.37
C ASP A 91 9.51 8.28 -5.10
N VAL A 92 8.88 9.24 -4.43
CA VAL A 92 7.99 8.97 -3.29
C VAL A 92 6.62 9.58 -3.52
N ASN A 93 5.60 8.83 -3.12
CA ASN A 93 4.22 9.26 -3.05
C ASN A 93 3.92 9.74 -1.63
N LEU A 94 3.29 10.91 -1.46
CA LEU A 94 2.73 11.28 -0.17
C LEU A 94 1.38 10.59 0.00
N VAL A 95 1.32 9.65 0.94
CA VAL A 95 0.11 8.88 1.25
C VAL A 95 -0.57 9.52 2.45
N SER A 96 -1.86 9.81 2.31
CA SER A 96 -2.74 10.22 3.41
C SER A 96 -3.85 9.20 3.58
N ILE A 97 -4.10 8.81 4.82
CA ILE A 97 -5.08 7.79 5.21
C ILE A 97 -6.15 8.46 6.07
N GLU A 98 -7.39 8.19 5.71
CA GLU A 98 -8.57 8.56 6.49
C GLU A 98 -9.17 7.27 7.08
N HIS A 99 -9.43 7.25 8.38
CA HIS A 99 -10.25 6.20 8.98
C HIS A 99 -11.70 6.39 8.57
N MET A 100 -12.34 5.29 8.18
CA MET A 100 -13.73 5.27 7.77
C MET A 100 -14.53 4.41 8.74
N ASP A 101 -15.85 4.58 8.74
CA ASP A 101 -16.73 3.59 9.33
C ASP A 101 -16.44 2.21 8.74
N ASP A 102 -16.67 1.18 9.53
CA ASP A 102 -16.23 -0.17 9.19
C ASP A 102 -17.13 -0.84 8.14
N ILE A 103 -16.56 -1.55 7.17
CA ILE A 103 -17.34 -2.28 6.16
C ILE A 103 -18.02 -3.50 6.81
N VAL A 104 -19.35 -3.57 6.73
CA VAL A 104 -20.17 -4.62 7.33
C VAL A 104 -20.74 -5.59 6.29
N ALA A 105 -21.21 -6.76 6.72
CA ALA A 105 -21.69 -7.83 5.84
C ALA A 105 -22.85 -7.42 4.90
N ALA A 106 -23.64 -6.42 5.29
CA ALA A 106 -24.75 -5.89 4.49
C ALA A 106 -24.30 -4.90 3.40
N ASP A 107 -23.06 -4.39 3.47
CA ASP A 107 -22.55 -3.46 2.47
C ASP A 107 -22.33 -4.19 1.12
N PRO A 108 -22.59 -3.53 -0.02
CA PRO A 108 -22.13 -4.01 -1.30
C PRO A 108 -20.61 -3.86 -1.35
N VAL A 109 -19.89 -4.97 -1.57
CA VAL A 109 -18.43 -5.00 -1.60
C VAL A 109 -17.90 -5.71 -2.84
N ILE A 110 -16.71 -5.31 -3.27
CA ILE A 110 -15.89 -6.10 -4.18
C ILE A 110 -14.86 -6.84 -3.34
N ILE A 111 -14.89 -8.18 -3.42
CA ILE A 111 -13.90 -9.03 -2.78
C ILE A 111 -12.72 -9.18 -3.73
N VAL A 112 -11.52 -8.75 -3.32
CA VAL A 112 -10.29 -8.88 -4.12
C VAL A 112 -9.31 -9.80 -3.41
N SER A 113 -9.13 -11.02 -3.92
CA SER A 113 -8.10 -11.95 -3.44
C SER A 113 -7.82 -13.05 -4.45
N ARG A 114 -6.61 -13.61 -4.39
CA ARG A 114 -6.20 -14.80 -5.15
C ARG A 114 -5.99 -16.03 -4.27
N HIS A 115 -5.96 -15.86 -2.95
CA HIS A 115 -5.69 -16.94 -2.01
C HIS A 115 -6.98 -17.66 -1.67
N ALA A 116 -7.07 -18.96 -1.98
CA ALA A 116 -8.31 -19.73 -1.93
C ALA A 116 -8.94 -19.72 -0.53
N GLY A 117 -8.15 -19.96 0.53
CA GLY A 117 -8.65 -19.92 1.90
C GLY A 117 -9.14 -18.53 2.31
N THR A 118 -8.50 -17.46 1.86
CA THR A 118 -8.97 -16.09 2.14
C THR A 118 -10.28 -15.79 1.41
N ILE A 119 -10.45 -16.30 0.18
CA ILE A 119 -11.70 -16.16 -0.57
C ILE A 119 -12.84 -16.88 0.16
N GLU A 120 -12.61 -18.08 0.68
CA GLU A 120 -13.59 -18.83 1.45
C GLU A 120 -14.08 -18.03 2.67
N LEU A 121 -13.15 -17.53 3.48
CA LEU A 121 -13.48 -16.69 4.65
C LEU A 121 -14.22 -15.41 4.25
N LEU A 122 -13.79 -14.73 3.18
CA LEU A 122 -14.44 -13.52 2.71
C LEU A 122 -15.87 -13.79 2.19
N ARG A 123 -16.13 -14.98 1.62
CA ARG A 123 -17.48 -15.38 1.23
C ARG A 123 -18.36 -15.70 2.44
N GLU A 124 -17.81 -16.25 3.52
CA GLU A 124 -18.56 -16.42 4.77
C GLU A 124 -18.96 -15.06 5.35
N MET A 125 -18.04 -14.08 5.33
CA MET A 125 -18.28 -12.73 5.86
C MET A 125 -19.17 -11.86 4.96
N TYR A 126 -19.09 -12.06 3.63
CA TYR A 126 -19.77 -11.24 2.62
C TYR A 126 -20.44 -12.12 1.54
N PRO A 127 -21.47 -12.91 1.90
CA PRO A 127 -21.97 -14.05 1.10
C PRO A 127 -22.59 -13.69 -0.26
N ASN A 128 -23.06 -12.46 -0.42
CA ASN A 128 -23.79 -12.03 -1.62
C ASN A 128 -22.93 -11.23 -2.61
N ASN A 129 -21.62 -11.16 -2.39
CA ASN A 129 -20.74 -10.25 -3.11
C ASN A 129 -19.86 -10.93 -4.15
N THR A 130 -19.44 -10.15 -5.15
CA THR A 130 -18.60 -10.65 -6.26
C THR A 130 -17.14 -10.77 -5.82
N VAL A 131 -16.56 -11.93 -6.09
CA VAL A 131 -15.12 -12.18 -5.92
C VAL A 131 -14.40 -11.95 -7.25
N ILE A 132 -13.35 -11.15 -7.22
CA ILE A 132 -12.52 -10.83 -8.37
C ILE A 132 -11.05 -11.04 -8.01
N ALA A 133 -10.35 -11.90 -8.76
CA ALA A 133 -8.95 -12.22 -8.50
C ALA A 133 -7.97 -11.09 -8.85
N SER A 134 -8.35 -10.23 -9.79
CA SER A 134 -7.58 -9.06 -10.22
C SER A 134 -8.53 -7.98 -10.72
N VAL A 135 -8.24 -6.74 -10.39
CA VAL A 135 -9.09 -5.57 -10.68
C VAL A 135 -8.29 -4.49 -11.42
N THR A 136 -8.96 -3.72 -12.26
CA THR A 136 -8.48 -2.44 -12.78
C THR A 136 -8.92 -1.29 -11.86
N PRO A 137 -8.36 -0.07 -12.00
CA PRO A 137 -8.83 1.09 -11.24
C PRO A 137 -10.33 1.34 -11.40
N GLU A 138 -10.89 1.14 -12.59
CA GLU A 138 -12.31 1.35 -12.90
C GLU A 138 -13.21 0.36 -12.15
N ASP A 139 -12.76 -0.89 -11.98
CA ASP A 139 -13.53 -1.90 -11.28
C ASP A 139 -13.82 -1.50 -9.83
N ILE A 140 -12.87 -0.83 -9.18
CA ILE A 140 -12.93 -0.50 -7.74
C ILE A 140 -13.20 0.97 -7.43
N ARG A 141 -13.22 1.84 -8.45
CA ARG A 141 -13.29 3.29 -8.25
C ARG A 141 -14.50 3.69 -7.40
N GLY A 142 -14.24 4.28 -6.23
CA GLY A 142 -15.27 4.77 -5.31
C GLY A 142 -16.11 3.68 -4.62
N LYS A 143 -15.76 2.40 -4.75
CA LYS A 143 -16.52 1.28 -4.17
C LYS A 143 -15.92 0.81 -2.84
N ASN A 144 -16.69 0.03 -2.07
CA ASN A 144 -16.18 -0.70 -0.92
C ASN A 144 -15.40 -1.92 -1.42
N VAL A 145 -14.15 -2.06 -0.97
CA VAL A 145 -13.27 -3.16 -1.36
C VAL A 145 -12.78 -3.87 -0.11
N VAL A 146 -12.87 -5.21 -0.13
CA VAL A 146 -12.35 -6.06 0.94
C VAL A 146 -11.34 -7.05 0.38
N GLY A 147 -10.26 -7.31 1.12
CA GLY A 147 -9.31 -8.36 0.78
C GLY A 147 -7.86 -7.86 0.62
N THR A 148 -7.13 -8.44 -0.32
CA THR A 148 -5.72 -8.16 -0.62
C THR A 148 -5.61 -7.33 -1.89
N LEU A 149 -5.26 -6.05 -1.75
CA LEU A 149 -5.11 -5.13 -2.87
C LEU A 149 -3.68 -4.57 -2.90
N PRO A 150 -3.04 -4.45 -4.09
CA PRO A 150 -1.75 -3.78 -4.20
C PRO A 150 -1.84 -2.33 -3.68
N PRO A 151 -0.82 -1.82 -2.95
CA PRO A 151 -0.88 -0.51 -2.30
C PRO A 151 -1.31 0.64 -3.25
N GLN A 152 -0.77 0.65 -4.46
CA GLN A 152 -1.07 1.67 -5.48
C GLN A 152 -2.52 1.64 -6.00
N MET A 153 -3.26 0.55 -5.78
CA MET A 153 -4.65 0.41 -6.20
C MET A 153 -5.63 0.88 -5.11
N ILE A 154 -5.20 0.90 -3.84
CA ILE A 154 -6.06 1.26 -2.69
C ILE A 154 -6.63 2.67 -2.84
N GLN A 155 -5.87 3.60 -3.42
CA GLN A 155 -6.30 4.98 -3.66
C GLN A 155 -7.57 5.11 -4.53
N TYR A 156 -7.89 4.09 -5.34
CA TYR A 156 -9.07 4.14 -6.20
C TYR A 156 -10.32 3.68 -5.44
N ALA A 157 -10.19 2.87 -4.39
CA ALA A 157 -11.33 2.43 -3.59
C ALA A 157 -11.95 3.61 -2.83
N GLY A 158 -13.28 3.59 -2.66
CA GLY A 158 -13.97 4.54 -1.79
C GLY A 158 -13.71 4.25 -0.32
N ARG A 159 -13.76 2.96 0.04
CA ARG A 159 -13.41 2.39 1.34
C ARG A 159 -12.67 1.07 1.11
N PHE A 160 -11.61 0.82 1.85
CA PHE A 160 -10.82 -0.41 1.77
C PHE A 160 -10.67 -1.03 3.16
N LYS A 161 -10.97 -2.33 3.26
CA LYS A 161 -10.69 -3.14 4.43
C LYS A 161 -9.73 -4.26 4.04
N GLY A 162 -8.50 -4.17 4.55
CA GLY A 162 -7.42 -5.07 4.21
C GLY A 162 -7.48 -6.40 4.96
N PHE A 163 -7.15 -7.47 4.25
CA PHE A 163 -6.95 -8.80 4.80
C PHE A 163 -5.52 -9.23 4.48
N SER A 164 -4.79 -9.70 5.47
CA SER A 164 -3.43 -10.22 5.31
C SER A 164 -3.23 -11.43 6.21
N VAL A 165 -2.23 -12.26 5.92
CA VAL A 165 -1.91 -13.44 6.72
C VAL A 165 -0.58 -13.18 7.44
N ARG A 166 -0.58 -13.36 8.76
CA ARG A 166 0.64 -13.19 9.58
C ARG A 166 1.71 -14.20 9.13
N ASN A 167 2.91 -13.69 8.89
CA ASN A 167 4.09 -14.46 8.46
C ASN A 167 3.84 -15.31 7.19
N PHE A 168 3.07 -14.78 6.24
CA PHE A 168 2.78 -15.49 4.99
C PHE A 168 4.04 -15.73 4.15
N ASP A 169 4.34 -17.00 3.86
CA ASP A 169 5.33 -17.43 2.86
C ASP A 169 4.61 -18.13 1.72
N TYR A 170 4.64 -17.56 0.51
CA TYR A 170 3.95 -18.12 -0.64
C TYR A 170 4.37 -19.57 -0.98
N ASN A 171 5.61 -19.97 -0.67
CA ASN A 171 6.10 -21.33 -0.96
C ASN A 171 5.56 -22.38 0.01
N VAL A 172 5.07 -21.94 1.18
CA VAL A 172 4.61 -22.81 2.28
C VAL A 172 3.11 -22.68 2.49
N ASP A 173 2.60 -21.45 2.44
CA ASP A 173 1.23 -21.08 2.82
C ASP A 173 0.30 -20.88 1.61
N GLY A 174 0.72 -21.24 0.40
CA GLY A 174 -0.06 -21.00 -0.82
C GLY A 174 -1.45 -21.67 -0.82
N ASP A 175 -1.60 -22.76 -0.07
CA ASP A 175 -2.82 -23.53 0.15
C ASP A 175 -3.35 -23.44 1.60
N LEU A 176 -2.84 -22.49 2.39
CA LEU A 176 -3.25 -22.30 3.78
C LEU A 176 -4.76 -22.08 3.90
N SER A 177 -5.42 -22.82 4.79
CA SER A 177 -6.88 -22.81 4.94
C SER A 177 -7.29 -23.22 6.36
N GLY A 178 -8.60 -23.28 6.62
CA GLY A 178 -9.13 -23.79 7.88
C GLY A 178 -8.81 -22.91 9.10
N GLU A 179 -8.64 -23.55 10.26
CA GLU A 179 -8.39 -22.85 11.54
C GLU A 179 -7.05 -22.12 11.55
N GLU A 180 -5.99 -22.71 10.98
CA GLU A 180 -4.67 -22.07 10.96
C GLU A 180 -4.69 -20.73 10.20
N LEU A 181 -5.40 -20.70 9.06
CA LEU A 181 -5.62 -19.44 8.35
C LEU A 181 -6.36 -18.43 9.23
N ARG A 182 -7.43 -18.85 9.91
CA ARG A 182 -8.25 -17.96 10.76
C ARG A 182 -7.42 -17.36 11.90
N ASP A 183 -6.56 -18.15 12.53
CA ASP A 183 -5.69 -17.70 13.63
C ASP A 183 -4.59 -16.74 13.17
N ARG A 184 -4.15 -16.88 11.91
CA ARG A 184 -3.12 -16.03 11.30
C ARG A 184 -3.69 -14.84 10.54
N LEU A 185 -5.00 -14.81 10.28
CA LEU A 185 -5.64 -13.76 9.52
C LEU A 185 -5.61 -12.44 10.30
N ILE A 186 -5.11 -11.40 9.65
CA ILE A 186 -5.13 -10.03 10.12
C ILE A 186 -6.15 -9.29 9.27
N ILE A 187 -7.21 -8.83 9.93
CA ILE A 187 -8.24 -7.98 9.34
C ILE A 187 -8.02 -6.58 9.87
N THR A 188 -7.67 -5.68 8.96
CA THR A 188 -7.40 -4.27 9.31
C THR A 188 -8.68 -3.47 9.47
N SER A 189 -8.55 -2.29 10.07
CA SER A 189 -9.60 -1.26 10.06
C SER A 189 -9.95 -0.79 8.65
N THR A 190 -11.17 -0.27 8.47
CA THR A 190 -11.57 0.33 7.19
C THR A 190 -10.96 1.71 7.00
N ILE A 191 -10.34 1.92 5.83
CA ILE A 191 -9.65 3.16 5.49
C ILE A 191 -10.02 3.68 4.11
N LYS A 192 -9.70 4.95 3.87
CA LYS A 192 -9.62 5.54 2.54
C LYS A 192 -8.22 6.11 2.36
N VAL A 193 -7.65 5.92 1.17
CA VAL A 193 -6.29 6.36 0.86
C VAL A 193 -6.33 7.44 -0.21
N THR A 194 -5.53 8.49 -0.03
CA THR A 194 -5.25 9.51 -1.04
C THR A 194 -3.75 9.56 -1.28
N ILE A 195 -3.34 9.52 -2.55
CA ILE A 195 -1.96 9.76 -2.97
C ILE A 195 -1.88 11.16 -3.58
N LYS A 196 -0.91 11.95 -3.13
CA LYS A 196 -0.65 13.32 -3.59
C LYS A 196 0.69 13.41 -4.30
#